data_AF-A0A2N1REG0-F1
#
_entry.id   AF-A0A2N1REG0-F1
#
_cell.length_a   1.000
_cell.length_b   1.000
_cell.length_c   1.000
_cell.angle_alpha   90.00
_cell.angle_beta   90.00
_cell.angle_gamma   90.00
#
_symmetry.space_group_name_H-M   'P 1'
#
loop_
_entity.id
_entity.type
_entity.pdbx_description
1 polymer ?
#
loop_
_entity_poly.entity_id
_entity_poly.type
_entity_poly.pdbx_seq_one_letter_code
_entity_poly.pdbx_strand_id
1 'polypeptide(L)'
;MRNRLTMTLAICVISLGVVFPSADLNYQKIIPLDSPLYDYMDYLYIDVGMALPSTARPWSAAEAFFLLERVDKSKLNTDSQLVLQAIEDEIEPVDQVFDLSFPVSLETYVHTDTEHFDDPDEWIRGYEQRRPMVDIVLETWPGEAVYGYSSYQITFPKFTGFSGDSGAVSGFYGSEWISSNIIFLYMKNGGADVDFGVPYRAFGSLGGVNWNIQIGRDKVSWGAGETGNFIISDHLTYHNQGRFTAYAKNFKYTLLTSFFPHPALYYPIIDDAGDFDYARTHNDLVTGLKMFLGHRLEWRLFDDRLGFAITEAIMYQSLENYLDLSVLNPAMVFHNLYIRQNANS
;
A
#
# COMPACT_ATOMS: atom_id res chain seq x y z
N MET A 1 0.90 -7.70 -42.01
CA MET A 1 -0.08 -8.15 -40.99
C MET A 1 0.38 -7.88 -39.54
N ARG A 2 1.23 -6.88 -39.27
CA ARG A 2 1.87 -6.67 -37.93
C ARG A 2 1.36 -5.46 -37.14
N ASN A 3 0.38 -4.73 -37.66
CA ASN A 3 -0.16 -3.50 -37.05
C ASN A 3 -1.66 -3.60 -36.69
N ARG A 4 -2.27 -4.79 -36.79
CA ARG A 4 -3.69 -4.98 -36.47
C ARG A 4 -3.93 -5.68 -35.12
N LEU A 5 -2.93 -6.34 -34.53
CA LEU A 5 -3.09 -7.07 -33.27
C LEU A 5 -3.01 -6.16 -32.03
N THR A 6 -2.20 -5.09 -32.08
CA THR A 6 -2.08 -4.12 -30.97
C THR A 6 -3.32 -3.25 -30.81
N MET A 7 -4.05 -2.99 -31.90
CA MET A 7 -5.30 -2.23 -31.83
C MET A 7 -6.47 -3.07 -31.29
N THR A 8 -6.46 -4.40 -31.52
CA THR A 8 -7.55 -5.27 -31.02
C THR A 8 -7.46 -5.52 -29.52
N LEU A 9 -6.26 -5.60 -28.93
CA LEU A 9 -6.12 -5.75 -27.47
C LEU A 9 -6.48 -4.46 -26.70
N ALA A 10 -6.14 -3.29 -27.27
CA ALA A 10 -6.55 -2.00 -26.73
C ALA A 10 -8.08 -1.78 -26.84
N ILE A 11 -8.72 -2.31 -27.88
CA ILE A 11 -10.18 -2.21 -28.08
C ILE A 11 -10.95 -3.20 -27.20
N CYS A 12 -10.42 -4.38 -26.89
CA CYS A 12 -11.09 -5.34 -25.98
C CYS A 12 -11.13 -4.87 -24.51
N VAL A 13 -10.17 -4.05 -24.06
CA VAL A 13 -10.22 -3.43 -22.72
C VAL A 13 -11.21 -2.25 -22.67
N ILE A 14 -11.51 -1.62 -23.81
CA ILE A 14 -12.46 -0.50 -23.92
C ILE A 14 -13.90 -0.96 -24.22
N SER A 15 -14.09 -2.19 -24.71
CA SER A 15 -15.40 -2.72 -25.15
C SER A 15 -16.08 -3.69 -24.16
N LEU A 16 -15.43 -4.02 -23.05
CA LEU A 16 -16.16 -4.39 -21.83
C LEU A 16 -16.79 -3.10 -21.33
N GLY A 17 -18.06 -2.88 -21.70
CA GLY A 17 -18.89 -1.84 -21.14
C GLY A 17 -18.94 -2.00 -19.63
N VAL A 18 -17.97 -1.39 -18.95
CA VAL A 18 -18.10 -1.00 -17.56
C VAL A 18 -19.24 -0.01 -17.61
N VAL A 19 -20.44 -0.50 -17.29
CA VAL A 19 -21.55 0.34 -16.92
C VAL A 19 -21.01 1.09 -15.71
N PHE A 20 -20.52 2.31 -15.93
CA PHE A 20 -20.39 3.29 -14.88
C PHE A 20 -21.84 3.74 -14.66
N PRO A 21 -22.58 3.23 -13.66
CA PRO A 21 -23.67 4.03 -13.15
C PRO A 21 -23.06 5.40 -12.84
N SER A 22 -23.64 6.45 -13.41
CA SER A 22 -23.29 7.83 -13.13
C SER A 22 -23.49 8.03 -11.63
N ALA A 23 -22.43 7.89 -10.87
CA ALA A 23 -22.38 8.47 -9.55
C ALA A 23 -21.94 9.90 -9.84
N ASP A 24 -22.83 10.88 -9.63
CA ASP A 24 -22.52 12.31 -9.83
C ASP A 24 -21.31 12.78 -8.99
N LEU A 25 -20.78 11.90 -8.12
CA LEU A 25 -19.72 12.14 -7.16
C LEU A 25 -18.67 11.01 -7.19
N ASN A 26 -17.38 11.39 -7.11
CA ASN A 26 -16.26 10.47 -7.19
C ASN A 26 -15.84 9.93 -5.80
N TYR A 27 -16.10 8.64 -5.57
CA TYR A 27 -15.73 7.93 -4.34
C TYR A 27 -14.50 7.01 -4.51
N GLN A 28 -13.63 7.27 -5.48
CA GLN A 28 -12.49 6.40 -5.81
C GLN A 28 -11.21 6.74 -5.04
N LYS A 29 -11.27 7.75 -4.16
CA LYS A 29 -10.20 8.06 -3.20
C LYS A 29 -9.84 6.82 -2.39
N ILE A 30 -8.55 6.50 -2.28
CA ILE A 30 -8.07 5.40 -1.43
C ILE A 30 -7.67 5.99 -0.08
N ILE A 31 -8.30 5.49 0.98
CA ILE A 31 -8.08 5.93 2.36
C ILE A 31 -6.74 5.36 2.83
N PRO A 32 -5.74 6.18 3.17
CA PRO A 32 -4.42 5.70 3.57
C PRO A 32 -4.49 4.90 4.87
N LEU A 33 -3.62 3.90 5.05
CA LEU A 33 -3.66 2.98 6.20
C LEU A 33 -3.49 3.64 7.58
N ASP A 34 -2.89 4.82 7.63
CA ASP A 34 -2.71 5.62 8.85
C ASP A 34 -3.91 6.55 9.15
N SER A 35 -4.96 6.48 8.33
CA SER A 35 -6.20 7.22 8.60
C SER A 35 -6.89 6.72 9.87
N PRO A 36 -7.34 7.62 10.76
CA PRO A 36 -8.12 7.27 11.93
C PRO A 36 -9.51 6.70 11.58
N LEU A 37 -9.96 6.84 10.34
CA LEU A 37 -11.25 6.30 9.86
C LEU A 37 -11.39 4.80 10.15
N TYR A 38 -10.30 4.04 10.07
CA TYR A 38 -10.36 2.60 10.34
C TYR A 38 -10.75 2.31 11.79
N ASP A 39 -10.13 2.99 12.74
CA ASP A 39 -10.43 2.84 14.17
C ASP A 39 -11.84 3.35 14.48
N TYR A 40 -12.26 4.44 13.84
CA TYR A 40 -13.61 4.98 13.95
C TYR A 40 -14.66 4.00 13.41
N MET A 41 -14.40 3.38 12.27
CA MET A 41 -15.30 2.38 11.68
C MET A 41 -15.38 1.12 12.57
N ASP A 42 -14.24 0.64 13.07
CA ASP A 42 -14.18 -0.50 13.99
C ASP A 42 -14.96 -0.20 15.27
N TYR A 43 -14.77 0.98 15.85
CA TYR A 43 -15.51 1.45 17.03
C TYR A 43 -17.03 1.46 16.79
N LEU A 44 -17.50 2.04 15.68
CA LEU A 44 -18.94 2.07 15.36
C LEU A 44 -19.54 0.68 15.25
N TYR A 45 -18.84 -0.23 14.56
CA TYR A 45 -19.29 -1.62 14.41
C TYR A 45 -19.38 -2.33 15.76
N ILE A 46 -18.40 -2.13 16.64
CA ILE A 46 -18.40 -2.69 18.00
C ILE A 46 -19.56 -2.10 18.82
N ASP A 47 -19.79 -0.78 18.77
CA ASP A 47 -20.82 -0.08 19.54
C ASP A 47 -22.24 -0.61 19.22
N VAL A 48 -22.52 -0.93 17.95
CA VAL A 48 -23.81 -1.51 17.54
C VAL A 48 -23.86 -3.05 17.60
N GLY A 49 -22.79 -3.69 18.10
CA GLY A 49 -22.73 -5.15 18.30
C GLY A 49 -22.53 -5.96 17.02
N MET A 50 -21.89 -5.38 16.01
CA MET A 50 -21.50 -6.05 14.78
C MET A 50 -20.04 -6.56 14.86
N ALA A 51 -19.72 -7.61 14.13
CA ALA A 51 -18.34 -8.02 13.86
C ALA A 51 -17.62 -6.94 13.04
N LEU A 52 -16.32 -6.77 13.23
CA LEU A 52 -15.50 -5.76 12.54
C LEU A 52 -15.78 -5.67 11.03
N PRO A 53 -15.67 -4.47 10.41
CA PRO A 53 -15.76 -4.28 8.97
C PRO A 53 -14.68 -5.10 8.22
N SER A 54 -14.64 -5.00 6.89
CA SER A 54 -13.65 -5.75 6.11
C SER A 54 -12.21 -5.49 6.58
N THR A 55 -11.46 -6.56 6.81
CA THR A 55 -10.09 -6.47 7.33
C THR A 55 -9.04 -6.41 6.22
N ALA A 56 -9.47 -6.29 4.96
CA ALA A 56 -8.60 -6.07 3.81
C ALA A 56 -8.53 -4.57 3.48
N ARG A 57 -7.48 -3.91 3.98
CA ARG A 57 -7.24 -2.46 3.87
C ARG A 57 -6.08 -2.17 2.91
N PRO A 58 -5.99 -0.98 2.26
CA PRO A 58 -6.88 0.16 2.42
C PRO A 58 -8.24 0.04 1.72
N TRP A 59 -9.24 0.83 2.09
CA TRP A 59 -10.52 0.89 1.36
C TRP A 59 -10.55 2.07 0.39
N SER A 60 -11.36 1.96 -0.67
CA SER A 60 -11.82 3.17 -1.36
C SER A 60 -12.87 3.89 -0.51
N ALA A 61 -13.08 5.19 -0.73
CA ALA A 61 -14.18 5.92 -0.11
C ALA A 61 -15.54 5.27 -0.42
N ALA A 62 -15.72 4.72 -1.63
CA ALA A 62 -16.92 3.99 -2.02
C ALA A 62 -17.14 2.72 -1.18
N GLU A 63 -16.06 2.02 -0.86
CA GLU A 63 -16.11 0.84 -0.01
C GLU A 63 -16.38 1.22 1.45
N ALA A 64 -15.73 2.27 1.96
CA ALA A 64 -15.97 2.79 3.31
C ALA A 64 -17.42 3.28 3.48
N PHE A 65 -17.96 4.00 2.49
CA PHE A 65 -19.36 4.41 2.45
C PHE A 65 -20.30 3.21 2.51
N PHE A 66 -20.05 2.19 1.68
CA PHE A 66 -20.84 0.97 1.67
C PHE A 66 -20.78 0.18 2.99
N LEU A 67 -19.64 0.22 3.68
CA LEU A 67 -19.51 -0.35 5.02
C LEU A 67 -20.28 0.48 6.05
N LEU A 68 -20.25 1.81 5.96
CA LEU A 68 -20.96 2.71 6.86
C LEU A 68 -22.48 2.57 6.77
N GLU A 69 -23.03 2.38 5.56
CA GLU A 69 -24.47 2.21 5.33
C GLU A 69 -25.10 1.04 6.08
N ARG A 70 -24.28 0.10 6.57
CA ARG A 70 -24.74 -1.07 7.34
C ARG A 70 -25.00 -0.75 8.80
N VAL A 71 -24.38 0.30 9.31
CA VAL A 71 -24.52 0.71 10.70
C VAL A 71 -25.91 1.31 10.89
N ASP A 72 -26.70 0.69 11.78
CA ASP A 72 -28.03 1.19 12.13
C ASP A 72 -27.89 2.47 12.97
N LYS A 73 -27.96 3.62 12.29
CA LYS A 73 -27.82 4.95 12.89
C LYS A 73 -28.79 5.22 14.04
N SER A 74 -29.93 4.51 14.09
CA SER A 74 -30.92 4.67 15.17
C SER A 74 -30.45 4.12 16.53
N LYS A 75 -29.41 3.28 16.54
CA LYS A 75 -28.83 2.69 17.75
C LYS A 75 -27.66 3.47 18.32
N LEU A 76 -27.18 4.50 17.63
CA LEU A 76 -26.00 5.24 18.01
C LEU A 76 -26.27 6.19 19.18
N ASN A 77 -25.38 6.15 20.17
CA ASN A 77 -25.33 7.15 21.24
C ASN A 77 -24.73 8.48 20.73
N THR A 78 -24.69 9.51 21.58
CA THR A 78 -24.17 10.84 21.20
C THR A 78 -22.72 10.81 20.76
N ASP A 79 -21.85 10.04 21.42
CA ASP A 79 -20.43 9.96 21.06
C ASP A 79 -20.26 9.23 19.72
N SER A 80 -20.99 8.15 19.49
CA SER A 80 -20.99 7.42 18.23
C SER A 80 -21.57 8.24 17.07
N GLN A 81 -22.45 9.20 17.32
CA GLN A 81 -22.89 10.15 16.29
C GLN A 81 -21.78 11.12 15.88
N LEU A 82 -20.91 11.54 16.82
CA LEU A 82 -19.74 12.35 16.49
C LEU A 82 -18.73 11.56 15.66
N VAL A 83 -18.51 10.28 16.01
CA VAL A 83 -17.65 9.38 15.23
C VAL A 83 -18.23 9.15 13.84
N LEU A 84 -19.54 8.93 13.72
CA LEU A 84 -20.23 8.82 12.43
C LEU A 84 -19.98 10.06 11.56
N GLN A 85 -20.15 11.27 12.11
CA GLN A 85 -19.91 12.50 11.36
C GLN A 85 -18.45 12.60 10.89
N ALA A 86 -17.49 12.25 11.75
CA ALA A 86 -16.07 12.28 11.37
C ALA A 86 -15.74 11.32 10.21
N ILE A 87 -16.38 10.14 10.17
CA ILE A 87 -16.24 9.22 9.03
C ILE A 87 -16.89 9.80 7.78
N GLU A 88 -18.11 10.34 7.90
CA GLU A 88 -18.85 10.93 6.78
C GLU A 88 -18.06 12.09 6.14
N ASP A 89 -17.46 12.96 6.95
CA ASP A 89 -16.63 14.08 6.50
C ASP A 89 -15.37 13.60 5.76
N GLU A 90 -14.75 12.48 6.17
CA GLU A 90 -13.53 11.97 5.56
C GLU A 90 -13.77 11.24 4.22
N ILE A 91 -14.92 10.57 4.08
CA ILE A 91 -15.30 9.86 2.84
C ILE A 91 -16.06 10.75 1.86
N GLU A 92 -16.38 11.99 2.25
CA GLU A 92 -17.14 12.91 1.43
C GLU A 92 -16.42 13.13 0.09
N PRO A 93 -17.12 12.96 -1.04
CA PRO A 93 -16.54 13.14 -2.35
C PRO A 93 -16.27 14.63 -2.57
N VAL A 94 -15.12 14.94 -3.17
CA VAL A 94 -14.74 16.32 -3.45
C VAL A 94 -15.11 16.68 -4.89
N ASP A 95 -15.78 17.83 -5.06
CA ASP A 95 -16.11 18.40 -6.37
C ASP A 95 -14.97 19.27 -6.90
N GLN A 96 -13.84 18.65 -7.22
CA GLN A 96 -12.70 19.32 -7.85
C GLN A 96 -11.91 18.35 -8.74
N VAL A 97 -11.31 18.86 -9.82
CA VAL A 97 -10.53 18.03 -10.75
C VAL A 97 -9.15 17.67 -10.20
N PHE A 98 -8.59 18.51 -9.34
CA PHE A 98 -7.33 18.25 -8.66
C PHE A 98 -7.21 19.06 -7.36
N ASP A 99 -6.33 18.61 -6.47
CA ASP A 99 -5.86 19.32 -5.29
C ASP A 99 -4.34 19.29 -5.26
N LEU A 100 -3.73 20.41 -4.89
CA LEU A 100 -2.29 20.51 -4.68
C LEU A 100 -2.04 21.08 -3.29
N SER A 101 -1.50 20.25 -2.41
CA SER A 101 -1.20 20.64 -1.03
C SER A 101 0.28 20.49 -0.70
N PHE A 102 0.71 21.29 0.27
CA PHE A 102 2.10 21.34 0.74
C PHE A 102 2.19 21.17 2.26
N PRO A 103 1.84 20.00 2.84
CA PRO A 103 2.03 19.78 4.26
C PRO A 103 3.48 20.07 4.68
N VAL A 104 3.64 20.91 5.70
CA VAL A 104 4.94 21.23 6.30
C VAL A 104 4.95 20.71 7.72
N SER A 105 6.05 20.08 8.12
CA SER A 105 6.19 19.58 9.49
C SER A 105 7.54 19.95 10.09
N LEU A 106 7.54 20.17 11.41
CA LEU A 106 8.74 20.43 12.19
C LEU A 106 8.86 19.35 13.27
N GLU A 107 9.93 18.57 13.22
CA GLU A 107 10.26 17.55 14.20
C GLU A 107 11.67 17.76 14.74
N THR A 108 11.84 17.59 16.05
CA THR A 108 13.14 17.63 16.72
C THR A 108 13.30 16.39 17.57
N TYR A 109 14.47 15.80 17.52
CA TYR A 109 14.84 14.58 18.21
C TYR A 109 16.00 14.89 19.15
N VAL A 110 15.92 14.41 20.39
CA VAL A 110 16.97 14.58 21.39
C VAL A 110 17.36 13.20 21.87
N HIS A 111 18.66 12.91 21.86
CA HIS A 111 19.20 11.61 22.23
C HIS A 111 20.54 11.78 22.96
N THR A 112 20.82 10.91 23.93
CA THR A 112 21.99 11.04 24.81
C THR A 112 23.12 10.06 24.50
N ASP A 113 22.86 9.00 23.74
CA ASP A 113 23.80 7.91 23.48
C ASP A 113 24.11 7.81 21.98
N THR A 114 24.95 8.73 21.51
CA THR A 114 25.29 8.87 20.10
C THR A 114 26.26 7.80 19.57
N GLU A 115 26.48 6.74 20.34
CA GLU A 115 27.44 5.67 20.01
C GLU A 115 26.75 4.31 19.80
N HIS A 116 25.64 4.03 20.50
CA HIS A 116 25.02 2.70 20.48
C HIS A 116 23.63 2.63 19.84
N PHE A 117 22.98 3.76 19.53
CA PHE A 117 21.61 3.80 18.99
C PHE A 117 21.52 4.56 17.66
N ASP A 118 22.35 4.18 16.70
CA ASP A 118 22.48 4.81 15.38
C ASP A 118 21.68 4.11 14.26
N ASP A 119 20.99 3.00 14.56
CA ASP A 119 20.11 2.34 13.61
C ASP A 119 18.66 2.88 13.70
N PRO A 120 17.98 3.17 12.57
CA PRO A 120 16.60 3.64 12.57
C PRO A 120 15.59 2.69 13.23
N ASP A 121 15.87 1.39 13.24
CA ASP A 121 14.98 0.36 13.78
C ASP A 121 15.13 0.22 15.33
N GLU A 122 16.15 0.85 15.93
CA GLU A 122 16.34 0.92 17.39
C GLU A 122 15.54 2.06 18.04
N TRP A 123 14.98 2.96 17.22
CA TRP A 123 14.23 4.12 17.67
C TRP A 123 12.73 3.80 17.82
N ILE A 124 12.14 4.23 18.95
CA ILE A 124 10.67 4.15 19.17
C ILE A 124 9.90 4.85 18.04
N ARG A 125 10.41 6.01 17.59
CA ARG A 125 9.95 6.71 16.39
C ARG A 125 10.97 6.50 15.27
N GLY A 126 10.88 5.33 14.66
CA GLY A 126 11.72 4.91 13.55
C GLY A 126 11.37 5.61 12.23
N TYR A 127 11.98 5.14 11.14
CA TYR A 127 11.91 5.78 9.83
C TYR A 127 10.51 6.01 9.29
N GLU A 128 9.67 4.99 9.35
CA GLU A 128 8.31 5.03 8.81
C GLU A 128 7.38 6.01 9.54
N GLN A 129 7.72 6.40 10.77
CA GLN A 129 6.91 7.29 11.59
C GLN A 129 7.37 8.76 11.52
N ARG A 130 8.60 9.05 11.09
CA ARG A 130 9.12 10.42 11.00
C ARG A 130 8.42 11.17 9.86
N ARG A 131 8.08 12.44 10.09
CA ARG A 131 7.41 13.26 9.09
C ARG A 131 8.42 13.97 8.18
N PRO A 132 8.14 14.06 6.88
CA PRO A 132 8.99 14.82 5.97
C PRO A 132 8.96 16.32 6.30
N MET A 133 10.00 17.05 5.94
CA MET A 133 10.04 18.51 6.12
C MET A 133 8.89 19.18 5.37
N VAL A 134 8.73 18.79 4.10
CA VAL A 134 7.66 19.21 3.20
C VAL A 134 7.22 17.99 2.42
N ASP A 135 5.91 17.83 2.26
CA ASP A 135 5.31 16.89 1.30
C ASP A 135 4.61 17.68 0.20
N ILE A 136 4.80 17.30 -1.06
CA ILE A 136 4.09 17.87 -2.20
C ILE A 136 3.08 16.83 -2.64
N VAL A 137 1.81 17.06 -2.32
CA VAL A 137 0.73 16.10 -2.57
C VAL A 137 -0.14 16.61 -3.71
N LEU A 138 -0.28 15.78 -4.74
CA LEU A 138 -1.20 15.99 -5.85
C LEU A 138 -2.27 14.90 -5.82
N GLU A 139 -3.52 15.32 -5.65
CA GLU A 139 -4.71 14.48 -5.83
C GLU A 139 -5.43 14.90 -7.11
N THR A 140 -6.03 13.94 -7.82
CA THR A 140 -6.75 14.20 -9.09
C THR A 140 -8.04 13.39 -9.19
N TRP A 141 -9.09 14.02 -9.70
CA TRP A 141 -10.40 13.43 -10.00
C TRP A 141 -10.86 13.86 -11.40
N PRO A 142 -10.24 13.34 -12.48
CA PRO A 142 -10.54 13.76 -13.86
C PRO A 142 -11.94 13.34 -14.36
N GLY A 143 -12.71 12.61 -13.56
CA GLY A 143 -14.08 12.18 -13.82
C GLY A 143 -14.66 11.47 -12.60
N GLU A 144 -15.81 10.81 -12.73
CA GLU A 144 -16.54 10.17 -11.61
C GLU A 144 -15.89 8.86 -11.12
N ALA A 145 -15.16 8.19 -12.01
CA ALA A 145 -14.67 6.83 -11.80
C ALA A 145 -13.16 6.73 -11.62
N VAL A 146 -12.42 7.84 -11.62
CA VAL A 146 -10.96 7.85 -11.65
C VAL A 146 -10.43 8.75 -10.55
N TYR A 147 -9.50 8.23 -9.76
CA TYR A 147 -8.75 8.98 -8.76
C TYR A 147 -7.25 8.74 -8.96
N GLY A 148 -6.45 9.80 -8.84
CA GLY A 148 -4.99 9.69 -8.83
C GLY A 148 -4.42 10.37 -7.60
N TYR A 149 -3.36 9.77 -7.04
CA TYR A 149 -2.64 10.31 -5.89
C TYR A 149 -1.14 10.22 -6.13
N SER A 150 -0.39 11.24 -5.75
CA SER A 150 1.07 11.19 -5.63
C SER A 150 1.56 12.12 -4.53
N SER A 151 2.52 11.65 -3.74
CA SER A 151 3.18 12.40 -2.67
C SER A 151 4.70 12.40 -2.90
N TYR A 152 5.29 13.60 -2.98
CA TYR A 152 6.72 13.81 -3.12
C TYR A 152 7.27 14.47 -1.87
N GLN A 153 7.96 13.67 -1.07
CA GLN A 153 8.47 14.08 0.23
C GLN A 153 9.90 14.61 0.13
N ILE A 154 10.16 15.73 0.79
CA ILE A 154 11.51 16.22 1.05
C ILE A 154 11.91 15.71 2.43
N THR A 155 12.68 14.62 2.45
CA THR A 155 13.10 13.92 3.66
C THR A 155 14.51 13.34 3.50
N PHE A 156 15.10 12.94 4.62
CA PHE A 156 16.33 12.16 4.65
C PHE A 156 16.06 10.71 4.22
N PRO A 157 16.98 10.04 3.50
CA PRO A 157 16.84 8.61 3.20
C PRO A 157 16.99 7.75 4.45
N LYS A 158 16.40 6.55 4.45
CA LYS A 158 16.54 5.58 5.57
C LYS A 158 18.00 5.24 5.82
N PHE A 159 18.74 5.00 4.75
CA PHE A 159 20.14 4.62 4.79
C PHE A 159 20.97 5.58 3.93
N THR A 160 22.17 5.90 4.41
CA THR A 160 23.14 6.77 3.72
C THR A 160 24.37 6.02 3.23
N GLY A 161 24.50 4.75 3.62
CA GLY A 161 25.65 3.94 3.24
C GLY A 161 25.56 2.50 3.70
N PHE A 162 26.69 1.81 3.62
CA PHE A 162 26.85 0.42 4.04
C PHE A 162 28.19 0.26 4.78
N SER A 163 28.20 -0.52 5.86
CA SER A 163 29.39 -0.97 6.57
C SER A 163 29.47 -2.49 6.55
N GLY A 164 30.69 -3.05 6.55
CA GLY A 164 30.88 -4.51 6.54
C GLY A 164 30.38 -5.20 7.82
N ASP A 165 30.43 -4.48 8.96
CA ASP A 165 30.08 -5.03 10.27
C ASP A 165 28.58 -4.89 10.60
N SER A 166 27.93 -3.79 10.15
CA SER A 166 26.54 -3.45 10.50
C SER A 166 25.57 -3.54 9.32
N GLY A 167 26.06 -3.73 8.09
CA GLY A 167 25.21 -3.71 6.90
C GLY A 167 24.81 -2.29 6.51
N ALA A 168 23.52 -2.06 6.21
CA ALA A 168 23.05 -0.72 5.84
C ALA A 168 23.12 0.21 7.05
N VAL A 169 23.68 1.42 6.89
CA VAL A 169 23.87 2.39 7.98
C VAL A 169 23.16 3.71 7.69
N SER A 170 22.73 4.40 8.75
CA SER A 170 22.05 5.70 8.65
C SER A 170 22.87 6.82 9.29
N GLY A 171 23.13 7.89 8.54
CA GLY A 171 23.85 9.06 9.05
C GLY A 171 22.99 10.01 9.89
N PHE A 172 21.67 9.80 9.97
CA PHE A 172 20.71 10.75 10.55
C PHE A 172 20.03 10.29 11.85
N TYR A 173 20.24 9.02 12.24
CA TYR A 173 19.73 8.43 13.46
C TYR A 173 20.88 8.31 14.45
N GLY A 174 20.66 8.70 15.71
CA GLY A 174 21.64 8.56 16.79
C GLY A 174 22.92 9.40 16.68
N SER A 175 23.32 9.85 15.48
CA SER A 175 24.65 10.42 15.23
C SER A 175 24.91 11.78 15.89
N GLU A 176 23.88 12.46 16.37
CA GLU A 176 23.97 13.76 17.02
C GLU A 176 23.05 13.81 18.25
N TRP A 177 23.44 14.59 19.27
CA TRP A 177 22.66 14.79 20.49
C TRP A 177 21.29 15.46 20.23
N ILE A 178 21.23 16.31 19.20
CA ILE A 178 20.00 16.89 18.64
C ILE A 178 20.00 16.68 17.14
N SER A 179 18.87 16.22 16.61
CA SER A 179 18.60 16.19 15.18
C SER A 179 17.19 16.68 14.87
N SER A 180 16.90 16.94 13.59
CA SER A 180 15.60 17.44 13.13
C SER A 180 15.30 16.97 11.71
N ASN A 181 14.04 17.04 11.30
CA ASN A 181 13.64 16.83 9.92
C ASN A 181 13.93 18.04 9.01
N ILE A 182 14.41 19.18 9.53
CA ILE A 182 14.84 20.32 8.70
C ILE A 182 16.12 19.95 7.95
N ILE A 183 15.95 19.46 6.72
CA ILE A 183 17.02 18.82 5.95
C ILE A 183 18.24 19.73 5.78
N PHE A 184 18.02 21.01 5.47
CA PHE A 184 19.08 21.98 5.21
C PHE A 184 20.01 22.27 6.41
N LEU A 185 19.60 21.95 7.63
CA LEU A 185 20.43 22.13 8.83
C LEU A 185 21.36 20.95 9.10
N TYR A 186 21.02 19.75 8.60
CA TYR A 186 21.73 18.51 8.93
C TYR A 186 22.29 17.78 7.70
N MET A 187 22.09 18.29 6.48
CA MET A 187 22.76 17.82 5.27
C MET A 187 24.28 18.06 5.37
N LYS A 188 25.07 17.00 5.25
CA LYS A 188 26.54 16.99 5.22
C LYS A 188 27.08 16.76 3.80
N ASN A 189 26.37 15.98 2.97
CA ASN A 189 26.79 15.54 1.64
C ASN A 189 25.95 16.13 0.50
N GLY A 190 25.24 17.24 0.75
CA GLY A 190 24.39 17.88 -0.26
C GLY A 190 23.29 16.94 -0.75
N GLY A 191 23.09 16.85 -2.07
CA GLY A 191 21.99 16.08 -2.65
C GLY A 191 21.94 14.60 -2.25
N ALA A 192 23.07 13.98 -1.88
CA ALA A 192 23.11 12.59 -1.43
C ALA A 192 22.35 12.32 -0.12
N ASP A 193 22.10 13.38 0.66
CA ASP A 193 21.33 13.31 1.91
C ASP A 193 19.82 13.56 1.68
N VAL A 194 19.40 13.72 0.43
CA VAL A 194 17.98 13.81 0.06
C VAL A 194 17.51 12.47 -0.46
N ASP A 195 16.35 12.03 0.02
CA ASP A 195 15.76 10.79 -0.42
C ASP A 195 15.21 10.86 -1.85
N PHE A 196 15.79 10.08 -2.76
CA PHE A 196 15.33 9.93 -4.14
C PHE A 196 14.52 8.64 -4.38
N GLY A 197 14.23 7.85 -3.34
CA GLY A 197 13.37 6.68 -3.40
C GLY A 197 11.87 7.01 -3.54
N VAL A 198 11.51 8.28 -3.26
CA VAL A 198 10.18 8.86 -3.42
C VAL A 198 9.70 8.86 -4.90
N PRO A 199 8.39 8.85 -5.15
CA PRO A 199 7.28 8.89 -4.20
C PRO A 199 7.07 7.55 -3.48
N TYR A 200 6.80 7.56 -2.18
CA TYR A 200 6.46 6.33 -1.43
C TYR A 200 4.99 5.96 -1.51
N ARG A 201 4.14 6.92 -1.88
CA ARG A 201 2.73 6.70 -2.17
C ARG A 201 2.37 7.42 -3.47
N ALA A 202 2.08 6.65 -4.51
CA ALA A 202 1.69 7.16 -5.82
C ALA A 202 0.94 6.10 -6.61
N PHE A 203 -0.33 6.34 -6.93
CA PHE A 203 -1.18 5.34 -7.59
C PHE A 203 -2.32 5.97 -8.38
N GLY A 204 -2.87 5.18 -9.29
CA GLY A 204 -4.19 5.40 -9.89
C GLY A 204 -5.22 4.44 -9.28
N SER A 205 -6.45 4.91 -9.15
CA SER A 205 -7.61 4.18 -8.68
C SER A 205 -8.75 4.36 -9.68
N LEU A 206 -9.41 3.25 -10.02
CA LEU A 206 -10.55 3.20 -10.91
C LEU A 206 -11.65 2.40 -10.20
N GLY A 207 -12.89 2.87 -10.21
CA GLY A 207 -13.96 2.04 -9.66
C GLY A 207 -15.34 2.50 -10.04
N GLY A 208 -16.31 1.84 -9.42
CA GLY A 208 -17.73 2.13 -9.59
C GLY A 208 -18.52 1.54 -8.43
N VAL A 209 -19.81 1.31 -8.67
CA VAL A 209 -20.68 0.69 -7.66
C VAL A 209 -20.16 -0.71 -7.36
N ASN A 210 -19.77 -0.94 -6.10
CA ASN A 210 -19.42 -2.24 -5.55
C ASN A 210 -18.10 -2.88 -6.05
N TRP A 211 -17.22 -2.11 -6.69
CA TRP A 211 -15.88 -2.58 -7.07
C TRP A 211 -14.87 -1.43 -7.19
N ASN A 212 -13.58 -1.75 -7.00
CA ASN A 212 -12.47 -0.83 -7.16
C ASN A 212 -11.21 -1.55 -7.64
N ILE A 213 -10.40 -0.87 -8.45
CA ILE A 213 -9.07 -1.25 -8.90
C ILE A 213 -8.09 -0.17 -8.44
N GLN A 214 -6.95 -0.57 -7.89
CA GLN A 214 -5.84 0.33 -7.56
C GLN A 214 -4.56 -0.22 -8.19
N ILE A 215 -3.78 0.63 -8.85
CA ILE A 215 -2.48 0.27 -9.41
C ILE A 215 -1.46 1.35 -9.07
N GLY A 216 -0.32 0.95 -8.51
CA GLY A 216 0.76 1.86 -8.18
C GLY A 216 1.44 1.47 -6.88
N ARG A 217 1.90 2.47 -6.14
CA ARG A 217 2.65 2.32 -4.90
C ARG A 217 1.81 2.78 -3.71
N ASP A 218 1.54 1.87 -2.77
CA ASP A 218 0.80 2.17 -1.54
C ASP A 218 1.09 1.10 -0.46
N LYS A 219 0.64 1.32 0.78
CA LYS A 219 0.69 0.30 1.84
C LYS A 219 -0.58 -0.58 1.78
N VAL A 220 -0.46 -1.84 2.24
CA VAL A 220 -1.58 -2.79 2.35
C VAL A 220 -1.51 -3.53 3.68
N SER A 221 -2.67 -3.90 4.22
CA SER A 221 -2.77 -4.70 5.44
C SER A 221 -3.97 -5.64 5.37
N TRP A 222 -3.74 -6.92 5.63
CA TRP A 222 -4.77 -7.98 5.57
C TRP A 222 -4.90 -8.70 6.91
N GLY A 223 -5.89 -8.27 7.69
CA GLY A 223 -6.26 -8.87 8.96
C GLY A 223 -6.67 -7.83 10.01
N ALA A 224 -7.08 -8.32 11.17
CA ALA A 224 -7.52 -7.51 12.32
C ALA A 224 -6.45 -7.43 13.42
N GLY A 225 -5.18 -7.72 13.11
CA GLY A 225 -4.11 -7.68 14.10
C GLY A 225 -3.67 -6.26 14.41
N GLU A 226 -3.74 -5.87 15.68
CA GLU A 226 -3.28 -4.57 16.19
C GLU A 226 -1.75 -4.44 16.22
N THR A 227 -1.05 -5.55 16.45
CA THR A 227 0.42 -5.60 16.49
C THR A 227 1.05 -6.02 15.16
N GLY A 228 0.20 -6.31 14.16
CA GLY A 228 0.59 -6.77 12.84
C GLY A 228 -0.21 -7.98 12.38
N ASN A 229 -0.08 -8.28 11.08
CA ASN A 229 -0.78 -9.36 10.40
C ASN A 229 0.20 -10.40 9.81
N PHE A 230 -0.17 -11.68 9.87
CA PHE A 230 0.71 -12.78 9.44
C PHE A 230 0.97 -12.85 7.93
N ILE A 231 0.00 -12.45 7.10
CA ILE A 231 0.11 -12.57 5.64
C ILE A 231 0.73 -11.29 5.06
N ILE A 232 0.06 -10.16 5.27
CA ILE A 232 0.53 -8.83 4.86
C ILE A 232 0.16 -7.84 5.96
N SER A 233 1.17 -7.10 6.44
CA SER A 233 1.03 -5.99 7.37
C SER A 233 1.62 -4.72 6.75
N ASP A 234 1.26 -3.58 7.32
CA ASP A 234 1.70 -2.22 7.00
C ASP A 234 3.18 -1.86 7.31
N HIS A 235 3.97 -2.83 7.74
CA HIS A 235 5.39 -2.64 8.10
C HIS A 235 6.32 -2.26 6.94
N LEU A 236 5.97 -2.59 5.68
CA LEU A 236 6.75 -2.17 4.52
C LEU A 236 6.50 -0.69 4.21
N THR A 237 7.55 0.02 3.80
CA THR A 237 7.43 1.42 3.33
C THR A 237 6.36 1.54 2.24
N TYR A 238 6.30 0.56 1.34
CA TYR A 238 5.27 0.44 0.32
C TYR A 238 5.26 -0.94 -0.33
N HIS A 239 4.17 -1.22 -1.03
CA HIS A 239 4.07 -2.25 -2.06
C HIS A 239 3.96 -1.58 -3.44
N ASN A 240 4.74 -2.04 -4.43
CA ASN A 240 4.35 -1.82 -5.83
C ASN A 240 3.27 -2.84 -6.16
N GLN A 241 2.05 -2.42 -6.44
CA GLN A 241 0.89 -3.30 -6.40
C GLN A 241 -0.14 -3.07 -7.50
N GLY A 242 -0.87 -4.13 -7.78
CA GLY A 242 -2.18 -4.09 -8.39
C GLY A 242 -3.19 -4.72 -7.43
N ARG A 243 -4.33 -4.07 -7.24
CA ARG A 243 -5.39 -4.56 -6.37
C ARG A 243 -6.73 -4.45 -7.07
N PHE A 244 -7.54 -5.48 -6.94
CA PHE A 244 -8.95 -5.46 -7.32
C PHE A 244 -9.79 -5.87 -6.13
N THR A 245 -10.84 -5.12 -5.86
CA THR A 245 -11.81 -5.44 -4.83
C THR A 245 -13.21 -5.42 -5.44
N ALA A 246 -14.02 -6.42 -5.11
CA ALA A 246 -15.46 -6.43 -5.35
C ALA A 246 -16.18 -6.77 -4.05
N TYR A 247 -17.25 -6.06 -3.72
CA TYR A 247 -17.93 -6.19 -2.44
C TYR A 247 -19.44 -6.14 -2.60
N ALA A 248 -20.14 -6.91 -1.79
CA ALA A 248 -21.58 -7.03 -1.74
C ALA A 248 -22.03 -7.19 -0.28
N LYS A 249 -23.34 -7.27 -0.04
CA LYS A 249 -23.91 -7.21 1.32
C LYS A 249 -23.25 -8.20 2.29
N ASN A 250 -23.09 -9.46 1.89
CA ASN A 250 -22.57 -10.53 2.77
C ASN A 250 -21.22 -11.08 2.33
N PHE A 251 -20.56 -10.44 1.36
CA PHE A 251 -19.40 -11.01 0.67
C PHE A 251 -18.46 -9.92 0.17
N LYS A 252 -17.14 -10.12 0.29
CA LYS A 252 -16.11 -9.32 -0.36
C LYS A 252 -15.03 -10.25 -0.92
N TYR A 253 -14.51 -9.86 -2.07
CA TYR A 253 -13.37 -10.46 -2.72
C TYR A 253 -12.29 -9.40 -2.93
N THR A 254 -11.04 -9.72 -2.59
CA THR A 254 -9.88 -8.89 -2.91
C THR A 254 -8.80 -9.74 -3.57
N LEU A 255 -8.36 -9.33 -4.76
CA LEU A 255 -7.14 -9.79 -5.41
C LEU A 255 -6.05 -8.76 -5.18
N LEU A 256 -4.85 -9.21 -4.82
CA LEU A 256 -3.70 -8.35 -4.62
C LEU A 256 -2.45 -8.97 -5.25
N THR A 257 -1.73 -8.16 -6.01
CA THR A 257 -0.34 -8.41 -6.40
C THR A 257 0.56 -7.42 -5.70
N SER A 258 1.72 -7.88 -5.24
CA SER A 258 2.81 -7.00 -4.81
C SER A 258 4.11 -7.44 -5.46
N PHE A 259 4.75 -6.55 -6.21
CA PHE A 259 5.94 -6.81 -7.00
C PHE A 259 7.20 -6.44 -6.24
N PHE A 260 8.17 -7.35 -6.27
CA PHE A 260 9.46 -7.24 -5.62
C PHE A 260 10.58 -7.45 -6.64
N PRO A 261 11.80 -6.96 -6.36
CA PRO A 261 12.97 -7.38 -7.12
C PRO A 261 13.09 -8.91 -7.11
N HIS A 262 13.50 -9.49 -8.24
CA HIS A 262 13.77 -10.92 -8.33
C HIS A 262 15.03 -11.28 -7.51
N PRO A 263 15.10 -12.45 -6.84
CA PRO A 263 16.23 -12.82 -5.99
C PRO A 263 17.60 -12.74 -6.70
N ALA A 264 17.64 -13.09 -7.98
CA ALA A 264 18.85 -13.00 -8.81
C ALA A 264 19.41 -11.57 -8.97
N LEU A 265 18.70 -10.53 -8.51
CA LEU A 265 19.15 -9.13 -8.57
C LEU A 265 19.88 -8.66 -7.31
N TYR A 266 19.76 -9.36 -6.17
CA TYR A 266 20.32 -8.90 -4.89
C TYR A 266 20.90 -9.99 -4.00
N TYR A 267 20.68 -11.27 -4.30
CA TYR A 267 21.49 -12.30 -3.66
C TYR A 267 22.90 -12.24 -4.24
N PRO A 268 23.93 -12.10 -3.39
CA PRO A 268 25.29 -12.04 -3.87
C PRO A 268 25.63 -13.35 -4.56
N ILE A 269 26.26 -13.23 -5.72
CA ILE A 269 26.81 -14.39 -6.43
C ILE A 269 28.24 -14.55 -5.92
N ILE A 270 28.62 -15.76 -5.55
CA ILE A 270 30.02 -16.06 -5.25
C ILE A 270 30.73 -16.18 -6.59
N ASP A 271 31.69 -15.29 -6.85
CA ASP A 271 32.50 -15.34 -8.05
C ASP A 271 33.49 -16.53 -8.02
N ASP A 272 34.22 -16.74 -9.12
CA ASP A 272 35.20 -17.83 -9.22
C ASP A 272 36.37 -17.70 -8.21
N ALA A 273 36.55 -16.52 -7.61
CA ALA A 273 37.55 -16.24 -6.59
C ALA A 273 37.02 -16.44 -5.14
N GLY A 274 35.72 -16.67 -4.97
CA GLY A 274 35.07 -16.82 -3.68
C GLY A 274 34.55 -15.51 -3.07
N ASP A 275 34.61 -14.42 -3.82
CA ASP A 275 34.16 -13.10 -3.38
C ASP A 275 32.66 -12.90 -3.69
N PHE A 276 31.98 -12.18 -2.81
CA PHE A 276 30.58 -11.80 -3.02
C PHE A 276 30.49 -10.67 -4.05
N ASP A 277 29.98 -10.99 -5.24
CA ASP A 277 29.68 -10.00 -6.28
C ASP A 277 28.19 -9.63 -6.24
N TYR A 278 27.92 -8.35 -5.99
CA TYR A 278 26.61 -7.76 -6.19
C TYR A 278 26.48 -7.42 -7.68
N ALA A 279 26.02 -8.42 -8.44
CA ALA A 279 26.17 -8.54 -9.88
C ALA A 279 25.55 -7.44 -10.77
N ARG A 280 25.07 -6.30 -10.23
CA ARG A 280 24.35 -5.28 -11.03
C ARG A 280 24.58 -3.84 -10.62
N THR A 281 24.61 -3.01 -11.65
CA THR A 281 24.64 -1.55 -11.61
C THR A 281 23.34 -0.97 -12.17
N HIS A 282 23.14 0.35 -12.02
CA HIS A 282 22.00 1.07 -12.63
C HIS A 282 21.96 1.00 -14.18
N ASN A 283 23.01 0.47 -14.82
CA ASN A 283 23.07 0.31 -16.28
C ASN A 283 22.51 -1.03 -16.77
N ASP A 284 22.23 -1.97 -15.85
CA ASP A 284 21.77 -3.31 -16.21
C ASP A 284 20.25 -3.36 -16.36
N LEU A 285 19.77 -4.13 -17.35
CA LEU A 285 18.34 -4.36 -17.52
C LEU A 285 17.78 -5.10 -16.32
N VAL A 286 16.64 -4.65 -15.78
CA VAL A 286 15.91 -5.41 -14.76
C VAL A 286 15.45 -6.75 -15.36
N THR A 287 15.83 -7.86 -14.74
CA THR A 287 15.41 -9.21 -15.15
C THR A 287 14.74 -9.94 -14.01
N GLY A 288 13.79 -10.79 -14.35
CA GLY A 288 13.05 -11.60 -13.43
C GLY A 288 11.84 -10.88 -12.83
N LEU A 289 10.75 -11.61 -12.71
CA LEU A 289 9.53 -11.26 -12.03
C LEU A 289 9.54 -11.94 -10.67
N LYS A 290 9.28 -11.20 -9.58
CA LYS A 290 8.91 -11.76 -8.28
C LYS A 290 7.69 -11.00 -7.78
N MET A 291 6.66 -11.72 -7.40
CA MET A 291 5.46 -11.11 -6.83
C MET A 291 4.84 -11.97 -5.75
N PHE A 292 4.32 -11.32 -4.72
CA PHE A 292 3.23 -11.86 -3.95
C PHE A 292 1.97 -11.78 -4.80
N LEU A 293 1.19 -12.85 -4.84
CA LEU A 293 -0.15 -12.87 -5.40
C LEU A 293 -1.08 -13.54 -4.39
N GLY A 294 -2.14 -12.85 -4.00
CA GLY A 294 -3.11 -13.39 -3.05
C GLY A 294 -4.52 -13.04 -3.46
N HIS A 295 -5.45 -13.95 -3.17
CA HIS A 295 -6.87 -13.65 -3.17
C HIS A 295 -7.47 -13.91 -1.78
N ARG A 296 -8.34 -12.99 -1.37
CA ARG A 296 -9.00 -13.01 -0.07
C ARG A 296 -10.50 -12.95 -0.27
N LEU A 297 -11.19 -13.85 0.39
CA LEU A 297 -12.65 -13.93 0.45
C LEU A 297 -13.08 -13.61 1.88
N GLU A 298 -13.97 -12.65 2.05
CA GLU A 298 -14.56 -12.28 3.34
C GLU A 298 -16.07 -12.45 3.28
N TRP A 299 -16.64 -13.11 4.30
CA TRP A 299 -18.06 -13.30 4.47
C TRP A 299 -18.54 -12.67 5.77
N ARG A 300 -19.80 -12.26 5.77
CA ARG A 300 -20.50 -11.80 6.95
C ARG A 300 -21.71 -12.68 7.19
N LEU A 301 -21.79 -13.22 8.39
CA LEU A 301 -22.73 -14.27 8.79
C LEU A 301 -23.56 -13.79 9.99
N PHE A 302 -24.76 -14.36 10.12
CA PHE A 302 -25.65 -14.15 11.26
C PHE A 302 -25.96 -12.67 11.53
N ASP A 303 -26.43 -11.94 10.51
CA ASP A 303 -26.73 -10.50 10.58
C ASP A 303 -25.54 -9.71 11.12
N ASP A 304 -24.40 -9.85 10.45
CA ASP A 304 -23.16 -9.15 10.74
C ASP A 304 -22.52 -9.44 12.09
N ARG A 305 -22.92 -10.52 12.79
CA ARG A 305 -22.33 -10.91 14.09
C ARG A 305 -21.05 -11.73 13.97
N LEU A 306 -20.79 -12.32 12.82
CA LEU A 306 -19.57 -13.07 12.55
C LEU A 306 -18.98 -12.69 11.20
N GLY A 307 -17.75 -12.17 11.22
CA GLY A 307 -16.90 -12.04 10.05
C GLY A 307 -16.04 -13.29 9.89
N PHE A 308 -15.96 -13.82 8.67
CA PHE A 308 -15.09 -14.95 8.34
C PHE A 308 -14.28 -14.63 7.11
N ALA A 309 -12.97 -14.86 7.15
CA ALA A 309 -12.08 -14.55 6.03
C ALA A 309 -11.12 -15.70 5.74
N ILE A 310 -10.95 -16.00 4.45
CA ILE A 310 -9.97 -16.95 3.94
C ILE A 310 -9.07 -16.21 2.96
N THR A 311 -7.76 -16.44 3.08
CA THR A 311 -6.77 -15.97 2.12
C THR A 311 -5.97 -17.15 1.62
N GLU A 312 -5.81 -17.22 0.30
CA GLU A 312 -4.87 -18.10 -0.40
C GLU A 312 -3.87 -17.20 -1.12
N ALA A 313 -2.58 -17.48 -0.95
CA ALA A 313 -1.53 -16.64 -1.50
C ALA A 313 -0.29 -17.44 -1.87
N ILE A 314 0.48 -16.89 -2.80
CA ILE A 314 1.69 -17.49 -3.33
C ILE A 314 2.76 -16.43 -3.56
N MET A 315 4.02 -16.79 -3.34
CA MET A 315 5.15 -16.06 -3.90
C MET A 315 5.48 -16.67 -5.26
N TYR A 316 5.12 -15.95 -6.32
CA TYR A 316 5.41 -16.33 -7.70
C TYR A 316 6.70 -15.65 -8.18
N GLN A 317 7.52 -16.37 -8.93
CA GLN A 317 8.72 -15.87 -9.57
C GLN A 317 8.95 -16.48 -10.95
N SER A 318 9.60 -15.73 -11.84
CA SER A 318 10.11 -16.20 -13.13
C SER A 318 11.38 -15.44 -13.45
N LEU A 319 12.46 -16.13 -13.81
CA LEU A 319 13.71 -15.49 -14.20
C LEU A 319 13.59 -14.77 -15.56
N GLU A 320 12.76 -15.31 -16.45
CA GLU A 320 12.58 -14.87 -17.83
C GLU A 320 11.50 -13.79 -17.99
N ASN A 321 10.93 -13.29 -16.90
CA ASN A 321 9.80 -12.35 -16.88
C ASN A 321 8.50 -12.91 -17.46
N TYR A 322 8.29 -14.23 -17.42
CA TYR A 322 7.03 -14.83 -17.84
C TYR A 322 6.02 -14.85 -16.70
N LEU A 323 4.80 -14.39 -17.00
CA LEU A 323 3.64 -14.55 -16.14
C LEU A 323 2.76 -15.66 -16.72
N ASP A 324 2.73 -16.81 -16.05
CA ASP A 324 1.70 -17.81 -16.34
C ASP A 324 0.34 -17.26 -15.88
N LEU A 325 -0.57 -16.99 -16.82
CA LEU A 325 -1.88 -16.44 -16.50
C LEU A 325 -2.76 -17.40 -15.70
N SER A 326 -2.42 -18.70 -15.63
CA SER A 326 -3.13 -19.68 -14.80
C SER A 326 -3.09 -19.30 -13.32
N VAL A 327 -2.04 -18.61 -12.87
CA VAL A 327 -1.88 -18.14 -11.49
C VAL A 327 -2.87 -17.01 -11.16
N LEU A 328 -3.45 -16.33 -12.15
CA LEU A 328 -4.44 -15.28 -11.91
C LEU A 328 -5.86 -15.82 -11.68
N ASN A 329 -6.06 -17.14 -11.66
CA ASN A 329 -7.36 -17.74 -11.40
C ASN A 329 -7.79 -17.50 -9.93
N PRO A 330 -8.87 -16.74 -9.69
CA PRO A 330 -9.29 -16.32 -8.34
C PRO A 330 -9.90 -17.46 -7.50
N ALA A 331 -10.14 -18.63 -8.09
CA ALA A 331 -10.68 -19.81 -7.43
C ALA A 331 -9.65 -20.96 -7.35
N MET A 332 -8.40 -20.71 -7.74
CA MET A 332 -7.34 -21.70 -7.70
C MET A 332 -6.78 -21.84 -6.29
N VAL A 333 -6.60 -23.07 -5.81
CA VAL A 333 -5.71 -23.34 -4.68
C VAL A 333 -4.30 -23.44 -5.25
N PHE A 334 -3.40 -22.53 -4.89
CA PHE A 334 -2.13 -22.34 -5.59
C PHE A 334 -1.20 -23.55 -5.51
N HIS A 335 -1.31 -24.34 -4.45
CA HIS A 335 -0.63 -25.64 -4.34
C HIS A 335 -0.97 -26.62 -5.49
N ASN A 336 -2.12 -26.48 -6.16
CA ASN A 336 -2.53 -27.37 -7.25
C ASN A 336 -1.90 -27.02 -8.61
N LEU A 337 -1.09 -25.95 -8.70
CA LEU A 337 -0.43 -25.55 -9.94
C LEU A 337 0.82 -26.38 -10.25
N TYR A 338 1.43 -27.04 -9.24
CA TYR A 338 2.65 -27.85 -9.40
C TYR A 338 3.82 -27.10 -10.08
N ILE A 339 4.00 -25.82 -9.74
CA ILE A 339 4.98 -24.90 -10.33
C ILE A 339 6.18 -24.68 -9.40
N ARG A 340 6.76 -25.76 -8.85
CA ARG A 340 7.84 -25.70 -7.84
C ARG A 340 9.06 -24.87 -8.23
N GLN A 341 9.31 -24.68 -9.53
CA GLN A 341 10.40 -23.82 -10.02
C GLN A 341 10.05 -22.32 -9.92
N ASN A 342 8.77 -21.98 -10.02
CA ASN A 342 8.24 -20.63 -10.03
C ASN A 342 7.59 -20.22 -8.70
N ALA A 343 7.31 -21.16 -7.81
CA ALA A 343 6.73 -20.86 -6.51
C ALA A 343 6.91 -22.01 -5.52
N ASN A 344 6.72 -21.73 -4.24
CA ASN A 344 6.62 -22.76 -3.21
C ASN A 344 5.21 -23.40 -3.24
N SER A 345 4.93 -24.20 -4.28
CA SER A 345 3.66 -24.90 -4.52
C SER A 345 3.78 -26.41 -4.32
#